data_AF-A0A0C9XVW8-F1
#
_entry.id   AF-A0A0C9XVW8-F1
#
_cell.length_a   1.000
_cell.length_b   1.000
_cell.length_c   1.000
_cell.angle_alpha   90.00
_cell.angle_beta   90.00
_cell.angle_gamma   90.00
#
_symmetry.space_group_name_H-M   'P 1'
#
loop_
_entity.id
_entity.type
_entity.pdbx_description
1 polymer ?
#
loop_
_entity_poly.entity_id
_entity_poly.type
_entity_poly.pdbx_seq_one_letter_code
_entity_poly.pdbx_strand_id
1 'polypeptide(L)'
;HFELADFIFHQNEMPGTQIDELMHIWASMPGHAGIPPYANHEHLYKTIDAISEGDAPWTSFSMESVEAGDSSGPSWKHSGTYEVVFHDPQVLLDHQISNPGFKNHIDYSPQLVFGEKGQRVWSDFMTGNWAWSQCNELSKDPDNHGAMFVPIILGSDKTTVSVATGNNEYYPLYISTGNVHNGMRRAHGEAVSLLGFLSI
;
A
#
# COMPACT_ATOMS: atom_id res chain seq x y z
N HIS A 1 14.93 0.52 -20.98
CA HIS A 1 13.48 0.33 -21.13
C HIS A 1 12.71 1.05 -20.01
N PHE A 2 13.03 0.81 -18.74
CA PHE A 2 12.42 1.50 -17.60
C PHE A 2 12.51 3.03 -17.64
N GLU A 3 13.68 3.62 -17.97
CA GLU A 3 13.83 5.08 -18.05
C GLU A 3 12.90 5.75 -19.06
N LEU A 4 12.64 5.09 -20.20
CA LEU A 4 11.72 5.61 -21.21
C LEU A 4 10.26 5.48 -20.76
N ALA A 5 9.90 4.38 -20.09
CA ALA A 5 8.57 4.21 -19.50
C ALA A 5 8.32 5.26 -18.41
N ASP A 6 9.27 5.47 -17.49
CA ASP A 6 9.19 6.47 -16.43
C ASP A 6 9.06 7.89 -17.00
N PHE A 7 9.88 8.24 -18.01
CA PHE A 7 9.79 9.55 -18.67
C PHE A 7 8.44 9.78 -19.36
N ILE A 8 7.93 8.78 -20.09
CA ILE A 8 6.68 8.91 -20.86
C ILE A 8 5.46 8.89 -19.94
N PHE A 9 5.40 7.94 -19.01
CA PHE A 9 4.20 7.65 -18.21
C PHE A 9 4.11 8.50 -16.95
N HIS A 10 5.20 8.62 -16.19
CA HIS A 10 5.20 9.27 -14.88
C HIS A 10 5.67 10.74 -14.95
N GLN A 11 6.75 11.04 -15.67
CA GLN A 11 7.28 12.41 -15.70
C GLN A 11 6.48 13.34 -16.62
N ASN A 12 6.09 12.86 -17.80
CA ASN A 12 5.38 13.66 -18.80
C ASN A 12 3.87 13.42 -18.85
N GLU A 13 3.38 12.34 -18.24
CA GLU A 13 1.96 11.91 -18.31
C GLU A 13 1.43 11.95 -19.75
N MET A 14 2.22 11.45 -20.69
CA MET A 14 1.99 11.66 -22.13
C MET A 14 0.68 11.01 -22.57
N PRO A 15 -0.20 11.70 -23.33
CA PRO A 15 -1.41 11.10 -23.87
C PRO A 15 -1.11 9.88 -24.76
N GLY A 16 -1.88 8.80 -24.63
CA GLY A 16 -1.62 7.53 -25.33
C GLY A 16 -1.46 7.66 -26.85
N THR A 17 -2.22 8.58 -27.48
CA THR A 17 -2.09 8.86 -28.92
C THR A 17 -0.73 9.45 -29.29
N GLN A 18 -0.12 10.26 -28.42
CA GLN A 18 1.22 10.81 -28.64
C GLN A 18 2.31 9.76 -28.40
N ILE A 19 2.07 8.80 -27.49
CA ILE A 19 2.96 7.66 -27.28
C ILE A 19 3.00 6.80 -28.56
N ASP A 20 1.85 6.55 -29.18
CA ASP A 20 1.77 5.81 -30.46
C ASP A 20 2.51 6.53 -31.57
N GLU A 21 2.33 7.85 -31.68
CA GLU A 21 3.03 8.68 -32.67
C GLU A 21 4.55 8.65 -32.44
N LEU A 22 5.00 8.72 -31.18
CA LEU A 22 6.42 8.61 -30.82
C LEU A 22 7.01 7.25 -31.24
N MET A 23 6.30 6.15 -30.99
CA MET A 23 6.76 4.81 -31.40
C MET A 23 6.80 4.68 -32.93
N HIS A 24 5.86 5.31 -33.65
CA HIS A 24 5.85 5.36 -35.11
C HIS A 24 7.04 6.17 -35.67
N ILE A 25 7.34 7.34 -35.10
CA ILE A 25 8.51 8.15 -35.46
C ILE A 25 9.79 7.34 -35.23
N TRP A 26 9.88 6.64 -34.10
CA TRP A 26 11.02 5.80 -33.75
C TRP A 26 11.26 4.69 -34.78
N ALA A 27 10.20 3.98 -35.16
CA ALA A 27 10.26 2.93 -36.19
C ALA A 27 10.74 3.45 -37.55
N SER A 28 10.54 4.76 -37.81
CA SER A 28 10.88 5.41 -39.07
C SER A 28 12.30 6.01 -39.12
N MET A 29 13.06 5.99 -38.01
CA MET A 29 14.39 6.62 -37.94
C MET A 29 15.48 5.80 -38.66
N PRO A 30 16.29 6.40 -39.56
CA PRO A 30 17.37 5.70 -40.25
C PRO A 30 18.51 5.31 -39.29
N GLY A 31 18.95 4.05 -39.34
CA GLY A 31 20.13 3.56 -38.59
C GLY A 31 19.81 2.78 -37.29
N HIS A 32 18.56 2.76 -36.86
CA HIS A 32 18.07 1.81 -35.85
C HIS A 32 17.34 0.66 -36.57
N ALA A 33 17.37 -0.56 -36.02
CA ALA A 33 16.76 -1.74 -36.63
C ALA A 33 15.20 -1.72 -36.66
N GLY A 34 14.57 -0.54 -36.61
CA GLY A 34 13.15 -0.33 -36.85
C GLY A 34 12.20 -0.85 -35.78
N ILE A 35 12.70 -1.44 -34.69
CA ILE A 35 11.84 -1.97 -33.62
C ILE A 35 11.76 -0.93 -32.51
N PRO A 36 10.60 -0.24 -32.34
CA PRO A 36 10.39 0.65 -31.22
C PRO A 36 10.40 -0.15 -29.90
N PRO A 37 10.78 0.47 -28.77
CA PRO A 37 10.81 -0.19 -27.46
C PRO A 37 9.46 -0.76 -27.02
N TYR A 38 8.38 -0.14 -27.48
CA TYR A 38 6.99 -0.55 -27.27
C TYR A 38 6.26 -0.52 -28.61
N ALA A 39 5.22 -1.35 -28.77
CA ALA A 39 4.49 -1.45 -30.03
C ALA A 39 3.50 -0.28 -30.18
N ASN A 40 2.92 0.13 -29.05
CA ASN A 40 1.95 1.20 -28.88
C ASN A 40 1.85 1.50 -27.36
N HIS A 41 1.00 2.44 -26.98
CA HIS A 41 0.74 2.77 -25.59
C HIS A 41 0.17 1.58 -24.78
N GLU A 42 -0.66 0.71 -25.38
CA GLU A 42 -1.15 -0.49 -24.68
C GLU A 42 -0.03 -1.47 -24.33
N HIS A 43 0.96 -1.63 -25.21
CA HIS A 43 2.14 -2.46 -24.93
C HIS A 43 2.98 -1.84 -23.82
N LEU A 44 3.13 -0.51 -23.81
CA LEU A 44 3.78 0.19 -22.71
C LEU A 44 3.04 -0.04 -21.38
N TYR A 45 1.73 0.18 -21.33
CA TYR A 45 0.93 0.00 -20.11
C TYR A 45 0.98 -1.44 -19.62
N LYS A 46 0.80 -2.43 -20.50
CA LYS A 46 0.97 -3.84 -20.15
C LYS A 46 2.37 -4.17 -19.65
N THR A 47 3.40 -3.50 -20.16
CA THR A 47 4.78 -3.69 -19.68
C THR A 47 4.95 -3.10 -18.29
N ILE A 48 4.32 -1.96 -17.99
CA ILE A 48 4.29 -1.36 -16.65
C ILE A 48 3.51 -2.26 -15.69
N ASP A 49 2.32 -2.70 -16.09
CA ASP A 49 1.45 -3.58 -15.28
C ASP A 49 2.09 -4.96 -15.04
N ALA A 50 2.98 -5.42 -15.93
CA ALA A 50 3.71 -6.67 -15.78
C ALA A 50 4.95 -6.57 -14.87
N ILE A 51 5.26 -5.38 -14.34
CA ILE A 51 6.35 -5.22 -13.37
C ILE A 51 5.95 -5.97 -12.09
N SER A 52 6.62 -7.09 -11.84
CA SER A 52 6.35 -7.96 -10.69
C SER A 52 6.83 -7.41 -9.36
N GLU A 53 7.60 -6.31 -9.37
CA GLU A 53 8.04 -5.64 -8.15
C GLU A 53 6.91 -4.77 -7.60
N GLY A 54 6.33 -5.16 -6.47
CA GLY A 54 5.29 -4.39 -5.78
C GLY A 54 3.86 -4.64 -6.25
N ASP A 55 3.62 -5.66 -7.09
CA ASP A 55 2.28 -5.97 -7.60
C ASP A 55 1.36 -6.48 -6.48
N ALA A 56 0.47 -5.61 -6.01
CA ALA A 56 -0.68 -5.97 -5.22
C ALA A 56 -1.91 -5.61 -6.08
N PRO A 57 -2.58 -6.56 -6.74
CA PRO A 57 -3.71 -6.22 -7.60
C PRO A 57 -4.88 -5.66 -6.78
N TRP A 58 -5.60 -4.70 -7.36
CA TRP A 58 -6.84 -4.20 -6.80
C TRP A 58 -7.96 -5.24 -6.95
N THR A 59 -8.74 -5.41 -5.89
CA THR A 59 -9.98 -6.20 -5.87
C THR A 59 -11.09 -5.38 -5.23
N SER A 60 -12.34 -5.77 -5.42
CA SER A 60 -13.47 -5.13 -4.76
C SER A 60 -14.49 -6.13 -4.20
N PHE A 61 -15.21 -5.71 -3.17
CA PHE A 61 -16.43 -6.37 -2.73
C PHE A 61 -17.49 -5.32 -2.37
N SER A 62 -18.75 -5.74 -2.39
CA SER A 62 -19.86 -4.90 -1.98
C SER A 62 -20.26 -5.21 -0.54
N MET A 63 -20.48 -4.17 0.26
CA MET A 63 -20.97 -4.27 1.63
C MET A 63 -22.31 -3.55 1.74
N GLU A 64 -23.27 -4.19 2.39
CA GLU A 64 -24.54 -3.56 2.76
C GLU A 64 -24.41 -2.93 4.14
N SER A 65 -24.97 -1.73 4.31
CA SER A 65 -25.04 -1.12 5.65
C SER A 65 -25.84 -2.01 6.59
N VAL A 66 -25.23 -2.42 7.70
CA VAL A 66 -25.93 -3.10 8.79
C VAL A 66 -26.44 -2.02 9.74
N GLU A 67 -27.75 -2.02 10.00
CA GLU A 67 -28.42 -1.06 10.87
C GLU A 67 -27.64 -0.84 12.18
N ALA A 68 -27.01 0.34 12.33
CA ALA A 68 -26.74 0.85 13.67
C ALA A 68 -28.12 1.14 14.27
N GLY A 69 -28.44 0.54 15.42
CA GLY A 69 -29.78 0.52 16.04
C GLY A 69 -30.38 1.88 16.46
N ASP A 70 -30.01 2.96 15.79
CA ASP A 70 -30.53 4.30 15.94
C ASP A 70 -31.16 4.74 14.60
N SER A 71 -32.48 4.60 14.50
CA SER A 71 -33.30 4.89 13.32
C SER A 71 -33.40 6.40 12.98
N SER A 72 -32.54 7.23 13.55
CA SER A 72 -32.54 8.70 13.41
C SER A 72 -31.59 9.21 12.31
N GLY A 73 -30.78 8.34 11.69
CA GLY A 73 -29.88 8.72 10.59
C GLY A 73 -30.58 8.92 9.23
N PRO A 74 -29.99 9.69 8.29
CA PRO A 74 -30.51 9.85 6.93
C PRO A 74 -30.55 8.53 6.15
N SER A 75 -31.54 8.37 5.25
CA SER A 75 -31.90 7.10 4.59
C SER A 75 -30.77 6.42 3.81
N TRP A 76 -29.81 7.17 3.27
CA TRP A 76 -28.63 6.60 2.60
C TRP A 76 -27.78 5.73 3.54
N LYS A 77 -27.75 6.03 4.84
CA LYS A 77 -27.05 5.21 5.85
C LYS A 77 -27.71 3.86 6.12
N HIS A 78 -28.96 3.67 5.70
CA HIS A 78 -29.78 2.52 6.08
C HIS A 78 -30.10 1.57 4.93
N SER A 79 -29.72 1.91 3.69
CA SER A 79 -30.06 1.09 2.51
C SER A 79 -29.05 1.21 1.37
N GLY A 80 -27.81 1.60 1.66
CA GLY A 80 -26.74 1.69 0.67
C GLY A 80 -25.97 0.38 0.53
N THR A 81 -25.73 -0.04 -0.70
CA THR A 81 -24.65 -0.98 -1.05
C THR A 81 -23.42 -0.14 -1.38
N TYR A 82 -22.33 -0.40 -0.67
CA TYR A 82 -21.07 0.31 -0.77
C TYR A 82 -20.02 -0.58 -1.40
N GLU A 83 -19.32 -0.10 -2.42
CA GLU A 83 -18.19 -0.82 -3.00
C GLU A 83 -16.91 -0.45 -2.25
N VAL A 84 -16.24 -1.47 -1.71
CA VAL A 84 -14.90 -1.34 -1.13
C VAL A 84 -13.91 -1.84 -2.17
N VAL A 85 -13.02 -0.97 -2.59
CA VAL A 85 -11.91 -1.29 -3.51
C VAL A 85 -10.62 -1.32 -2.69
N PHE A 86 -9.89 -2.43 -2.72
CA PHE A 86 -8.75 -2.68 -1.84
C PHE A 86 -7.72 -3.62 -2.48
N HIS A 87 -6.49 -3.55 -1.99
CA HIS A 87 -5.43 -4.52 -2.26
C HIS A 87 -5.49 -5.69 -1.28
N ASP A 88 -4.94 -6.85 -1.65
CA ASP A 88 -4.77 -7.94 -0.69
C ASP A 88 -3.84 -7.49 0.47
N PRO A 89 -4.34 -7.43 1.73
CA PRO A 89 -3.53 -7.00 2.86
C PRO A 89 -2.30 -7.89 3.08
N GLN A 90 -2.41 -9.19 2.80
CA GLN A 90 -1.31 -10.13 3.00
C GLN A 90 -0.17 -9.83 2.02
N VAL A 91 -0.48 -9.59 0.74
CA VAL A 91 0.52 -9.23 -0.27
C VAL A 91 1.24 -7.93 0.11
N LEU A 92 0.49 -6.92 0.57
CA LEU A 92 1.10 -5.66 1.02
C LEU A 92 2.03 -5.86 2.22
N LEU A 93 1.64 -6.68 3.20
CA LEU A 93 2.48 -6.98 4.37
C LEU A 93 3.71 -7.81 3.99
N ASP A 94 3.56 -8.78 3.08
CA ASP A 94 4.67 -9.58 2.57
C ASP A 94 5.69 -8.71 1.83
N HIS A 95 5.24 -7.73 1.04
CA HIS A 95 6.10 -6.74 0.41
C HIS A 95 6.85 -5.89 1.44
N GLN A 96 6.15 -5.39 2.47
CA GLN A 96 6.77 -4.61 3.53
C GLN A 96 7.84 -5.41 4.28
N ILE A 97 7.55 -6.66 4.65
CA ILE A 97 8.50 -7.52 5.40
C ILE A 97 9.68 -7.93 4.52
N SER A 98 9.45 -8.14 3.23
CA SER A 98 10.49 -8.54 2.28
C SER A 98 11.36 -7.38 1.80
N ASN A 99 11.02 -6.13 2.14
CA ASN A 99 11.74 -4.95 1.67
C ASN A 99 13.17 -4.91 2.29
N PRO A 100 14.23 -5.05 1.47
CA PRO A 100 15.61 -5.07 1.96
C PRO A 100 16.05 -3.73 2.57
N GLY A 101 15.37 -2.63 2.24
CA GLY A 101 15.59 -1.32 2.83
C GLY A 101 15.34 -1.27 4.34
N PHE A 102 14.56 -2.22 4.88
CA PHE A 102 14.28 -2.29 6.31
C PHE A 102 15.23 -3.17 7.11
N LYS A 103 16.26 -3.78 6.50
CA LYS A 103 17.18 -4.73 7.15
C LYS A 103 17.69 -4.29 8.53
N ASN A 104 17.98 -3.00 8.71
CA ASN A 104 18.50 -2.44 9.98
C ASN A 104 17.45 -1.62 10.75
N HIS A 105 16.20 -1.63 10.29
CA HIS A 105 15.10 -0.81 10.80
C HIS A 105 13.84 -1.65 11.02
N ILE A 106 14.00 -2.93 11.35
CA ILE A 106 12.92 -3.86 11.63
C ILE A 106 13.24 -4.67 12.89
N ASP A 107 12.27 -4.78 13.78
CA ASP A 107 12.37 -5.55 15.00
C ASP A 107 11.60 -6.87 14.87
N TYR A 108 12.30 -7.99 14.93
CA TYR A 108 11.73 -9.34 14.85
C TYR A 108 11.10 -9.83 16.16
N SER A 109 11.38 -9.13 17.27
CA SER A 109 10.85 -9.46 18.60
C SER A 109 10.64 -8.18 19.41
N PRO A 110 9.71 -8.17 20.38
CA PRO A 110 9.55 -7.05 21.30
C PRO A 110 10.83 -6.73 22.06
N GLN A 111 11.08 -5.45 22.30
CA GLN A 111 12.31 -4.99 22.95
C GLN A 111 12.03 -4.18 24.20
N LEU A 112 12.81 -4.47 25.25
CA LEU A 112 12.84 -3.63 26.44
C LEU A 112 14.01 -2.63 26.41
N VAL A 113 13.80 -1.48 25.73
CA VAL A 113 14.69 -0.30 25.79
C VAL A 113 14.58 0.52 27.08
N PHE A 114 15.71 0.81 27.72
CA PHE A 114 15.83 1.68 28.89
C PHE A 114 16.87 2.77 28.65
N GLY A 115 16.61 3.98 29.14
CA GLY A 115 17.56 5.08 29.12
C GLY A 115 18.61 4.97 30.25
N GLU A 116 19.56 5.91 30.28
CA GLU A 116 20.68 5.92 31.23
C GLU A 116 20.26 5.90 32.71
N LYS A 117 19.07 6.44 33.04
CA LYS A 117 18.54 6.46 34.41
C LYS A 117 17.59 5.29 34.69
N GLY A 118 17.58 4.27 33.84
CA GLY A 118 16.71 3.09 33.95
C GLY A 118 15.24 3.38 33.60
N GLN A 119 14.93 4.57 33.07
CA GLN A 119 13.58 4.90 32.65
C GLN A 119 13.23 4.17 31.35
N ARG A 120 11.97 3.74 31.24
CA ARG A 120 11.44 3.11 30.03
C ARG A 120 11.46 4.09 28.85
N VAL A 121 11.89 3.62 27.69
CA VAL A 121 11.87 4.39 26.44
C VAL A 121 10.96 3.67 25.45
N TRP A 122 10.05 4.44 24.85
CA TRP A 122 9.17 3.97 23.78
C TRP A 122 9.44 4.81 22.53
N SER A 123 10.07 4.21 21.53
CA SER A 123 10.44 4.87 20.27
C SER A 123 9.71 4.26 19.08
N ASP A 124 9.53 2.94 19.10
CA ASP A 124 8.99 2.12 18.02
C ASP A 124 7.91 1.19 18.56
N PHE A 125 7.04 0.68 17.69
CA PHE A 125 5.88 -0.10 18.13
C PHE A 125 6.27 -1.34 18.94
N MET A 126 7.36 -2.02 18.55
CA MET A 126 7.88 -3.21 19.23
C MET A 126 8.53 -2.92 20.60
N THR A 127 8.75 -1.64 20.94
CA THR A 127 9.10 -1.23 22.31
C THR A 127 7.86 -1.05 23.21
N GLY A 128 6.65 -1.18 22.66
CA GLY A 128 5.41 -1.09 23.41
C GLY A 128 5.17 -2.30 24.32
N ASN A 129 4.59 -2.06 25.50
CA ASN A 129 4.17 -3.14 26.41
C ASN A 129 3.15 -4.07 25.75
N TRP A 130 2.30 -3.54 24.86
CA TRP A 130 1.30 -4.32 24.15
C TRP A 130 1.95 -5.43 23.31
N ALA A 131 2.95 -5.10 22.49
CA ALA A 131 3.65 -6.08 21.65
C ALA A 131 4.32 -7.18 22.51
N TRP A 132 4.92 -6.80 23.64
CA TRP A 132 5.49 -7.75 24.61
C TRP A 132 4.43 -8.71 25.16
N SER A 133 3.30 -8.18 25.62
CA SER A 133 2.19 -8.99 26.13
C SER A 133 1.60 -9.93 25.08
N GLN A 134 1.48 -9.48 23.82
CA GLN A 134 1.02 -10.34 22.73
C GLN A 134 1.99 -11.51 22.47
N CYS A 135 3.29 -11.24 22.40
CA CYS A 135 4.28 -12.31 22.21
C CYS A 135 4.29 -13.31 23.37
N ASN A 136 4.13 -12.85 24.61
CA ASN A 136 3.98 -13.76 25.75
C ASN A 136 2.75 -14.65 25.63
N GLU A 137 1.61 -14.11 25.19
CA GLU A 137 0.40 -14.91 25.01
C GLU A 137 0.59 -15.94 23.90
N LEU A 138 1.08 -15.51 22.73
CA LEU A 138 1.31 -16.38 21.57
C LEU A 138 2.35 -17.47 21.86
N SER A 139 3.35 -17.19 22.71
CA SER A 139 4.39 -18.15 23.09
C SER A 139 3.88 -19.32 23.94
N LYS A 140 2.67 -19.24 24.49
CA LYS A 140 2.05 -20.36 25.22
C LYS A 140 1.69 -21.53 24.30
N ASP A 141 1.48 -21.25 23.02
CA ASP A 141 1.23 -22.26 22.00
C ASP A 141 2.57 -22.81 21.46
N PRO A 142 2.86 -24.11 21.65
CA PRO A 142 4.08 -24.73 21.13
C PRO A 142 4.23 -24.63 19.61
N ASP A 143 3.13 -24.54 18.85
CA ASP A 143 3.17 -24.45 17.38
C ASP A 143 3.72 -23.10 16.90
N ASN A 144 3.72 -22.08 17.78
CA ASN A 144 4.31 -20.76 17.50
C ASN A 144 5.82 -20.70 17.77
N HIS A 145 6.47 -21.83 18.11
CA HIS A 145 7.91 -21.82 18.35
C HIS A 145 8.70 -21.38 17.11
N GLY A 146 9.45 -20.28 17.23
CA GLY A 146 10.22 -19.70 16.14
C GLY A 146 9.41 -18.80 15.19
N ALA A 147 8.10 -18.64 15.42
CA ALA A 147 7.28 -17.70 14.67
C ALA A 147 7.63 -16.24 15.02
N MET A 148 7.57 -15.38 14.02
CA MET A 148 7.66 -13.92 14.21
C MET A 148 6.27 -13.35 14.44
N PHE A 149 6.11 -12.57 15.50
CA PHE A 149 4.91 -11.76 15.69
C PHE A 149 4.94 -10.55 14.76
N VAL A 150 3.91 -10.43 13.91
CA VAL A 150 3.74 -9.33 12.96
C VAL A 150 2.50 -8.50 13.35
N PRO A 151 2.66 -7.45 14.17
CA PRO A 151 1.56 -6.53 14.44
C PRO A 151 1.14 -5.78 13.17
N ILE A 152 -0.18 -5.63 12.97
CA ILE A 152 -0.75 -4.87 11.86
C ILE A 152 -1.33 -3.57 12.39
N ILE A 153 -0.91 -2.45 11.81
CA ILE A 153 -1.41 -1.11 12.11
C ILE A 153 -2.26 -0.65 10.92
N LEU A 154 -3.51 -0.31 11.21
CA LEU A 154 -4.42 0.30 10.25
C LEU A 154 -4.63 1.77 10.61
N GLY A 155 -4.62 2.63 9.61
CA GLY A 155 -4.89 4.05 9.76
C GLY A 155 -5.83 4.52 8.66
N SER A 156 -6.84 5.30 9.00
CA SER A 156 -7.65 5.99 7.99
C SER A 156 -7.62 7.48 8.28
N ASP A 157 -7.57 8.27 7.22
CA ASP A 157 -7.67 9.72 7.31
C ASP A 157 -8.77 10.21 6.36
N LYS A 158 -9.50 11.27 6.76
CA LYS A 158 -10.51 11.88 5.90
C LYS A 158 -9.80 12.69 4.82
N THR A 159 -9.73 12.16 3.61
CA THR A 159 -9.28 12.95 2.46
C THR A 159 -10.45 13.29 1.58
N THR A 160 -10.75 14.58 1.42
CA THR A 160 -11.71 15.04 0.40
C THR A 160 -11.03 14.95 -0.97
N VAL A 161 -11.40 13.96 -1.77
CA VAL A 161 -11.00 13.88 -3.19
C VAL A 161 -11.88 14.85 -3.97
N SER A 162 -11.33 15.96 -4.46
CA SER A 162 -12.11 16.96 -5.18
C SER A 162 -12.21 16.67 -6.68
N VAL A 163 -13.44 16.39 -7.12
CA VAL A 163 -14.13 16.78 -8.37
C VAL A 163 -13.61 16.26 -9.71
N ALA A 164 -14.38 15.34 -10.31
CA ALA A 164 -14.69 15.36 -11.75
C ALA A 164 -15.95 14.54 -12.11
N THR A 165 -16.31 13.50 -11.36
CA THR A 165 -17.40 12.61 -11.78
C THR A 165 -18.10 11.96 -10.59
N GLY A 166 -19.08 12.65 -10.01
CA GLY A 166 -19.97 12.06 -9.01
C GLY A 166 -19.60 12.36 -7.56
N ASN A 167 -20.63 12.43 -6.73
CA ASN A 167 -20.65 12.99 -5.40
C ASN A 167 -20.10 12.02 -4.33
N ASN A 168 -19.08 11.22 -4.65
CA ASN A 168 -18.57 10.17 -3.77
C ASN A 168 -17.32 10.67 -3.02
N GLU A 169 -17.43 10.74 -1.69
CA GLU A 169 -16.29 10.91 -0.79
C GLU A 169 -15.71 9.52 -0.49
N TYR A 170 -14.38 9.39 -0.50
CA TYR A 170 -13.69 8.16 -0.12
C TYR A 170 -12.75 8.42 1.06
N TYR A 171 -12.67 7.47 1.99
CA TYR A 171 -11.62 7.42 3.00
C TYR A 171 -10.54 6.43 2.55
N PRO A 172 -9.28 6.85 2.35
CA PRO A 172 -8.19 5.92 2.24
C PRO A 172 -8.00 5.18 3.57
N LEU A 173 -7.79 3.88 3.46
CA LEU A 173 -7.34 3.00 4.51
C LEU A 173 -5.89 2.65 4.21
N TYR A 174 -5.00 2.85 5.17
CA TYR A 174 -3.58 2.54 5.09
C TYR A 174 -3.25 1.36 6.01
N ILE A 175 -2.23 0.60 5.62
CA ILE A 175 -1.73 -0.56 6.35
C ILE A 175 -0.20 -0.47 6.53
N SER A 176 0.27 -0.86 7.71
CA SER A 176 1.69 -0.91 8.06
C SER A 176 1.95 -2.07 9.01
N THR A 177 3.01 -2.84 8.80
CA THR A 177 3.53 -3.72 9.84
C THR A 177 4.09 -2.89 10.99
N GLY A 178 3.82 -3.27 12.24
CA GLY A 178 4.39 -2.65 13.43
C GLY A 178 5.88 -2.97 13.65
N ASN A 179 6.43 -3.99 12.97
CA ASN A 179 7.83 -4.40 13.16
C ASN A 179 8.83 -3.34 12.70
N VAL A 180 8.49 -2.52 11.70
CA VAL A 180 9.40 -1.49 11.19
C VAL A 180 9.51 -0.32 12.16
N HIS A 181 10.69 0.29 12.21
CA HIS A 181 10.94 1.45 13.04
C HIS A 181 10.13 2.65 12.55
N ASN A 182 9.74 3.54 13.47
CA ASN A 182 8.96 4.74 13.19
C ASN A 182 9.66 5.69 12.21
N GLY A 183 10.99 5.64 12.12
CA GLY A 183 11.76 6.34 11.09
C GLY A 183 11.37 5.92 9.67
N MET A 184 11.11 4.63 9.44
CA MET A 184 10.75 4.11 8.12
C MET A 184 9.35 4.54 7.68
N ARG A 185 8.40 4.66 8.62
CA ARG A 185 7.04 5.16 8.34
C ARG A 185 6.99 6.63 7.94
N ARG A 186 8.01 7.42 8.32
CA ARG A 186 8.11 8.85 8.01
C ARG A 186 9.04 9.17 6.86
N ALA A 187 9.79 8.18 6.38
CA ALA A 187 10.60 8.29 5.18
C ALA A 187 9.78 7.85 3.96
N HIS A 188 10.28 8.12 2.75
CA HIS A 188 9.73 7.54 1.50
C HIS A 188 9.96 6.02 1.38
N GLY A 189 10.16 5.32 2.51
CA GLY A 189 10.24 3.86 2.55
C GLY A 189 8.82 3.33 2.67
N GLU A 190 8.50 2.30 1.89
CA GLU A 190 7.17 1.69 1.69
C GLU A 190 6.56 1.04 2.96
N ALA A 191 6.92 1.51 4.15
CA ALA A 191 6.47 1.05 5.45
C ALA A 191 4.99 1.36 5.73
N VAL A 192 4.38 2.23 4.92
CA VAL A 192 2.95 2.53 4.94
C VAL A 192 2.44 2.36 3.51
N SER A 193 1.50 1.44 3.32
CA SER A 193 0.88 1.18 2.02
C SER A 193 -0.58 1.59 2.05
N LEU A 194 -1.10 2.09 0.93
CA LEU A 194 -2.54 2.24 0.76
C LEU A 194 -3.15 0.84 0.67
N LEU A 195 -4.07 0.53 1.57
CA LEU A 195 -4.82 -0.73 1.57
C LEU A 195 -6.06 -0.63 0.70
N GLY A 196 -6.79 0.48 0.77
CA GLY A 196 -7.96 0.66 -0.08
C GLY A 196 -8.76 1.91 0.18
N PHE A 197 -9.90 2.02 -0.49
CA PHE A 197 -10.82 3.14 -0.39
C PHE A 197 -12.17 2.67 0.15
N LEU A 198 -12.59 3.31 1.25
CA LEU A 198 -13.90 3.11 1.84
C LEU A 198 -14.84 4.19 1.29
N SER A 199 -15.83 3.79 0.50
CA SER A 199 -16.85 4.71 -0.02
C SER A 199 -17.81 5.16 1.08
N ILE A 200 -18.22 6.43 1.03
CA ILE A 200 -19.31 7.00 1.86
C ILE A 200 -20.61 7.05 1.07
#